data_AF-A0A2E7DMP3-F1
#
_entry.id   AF-A0A2E7DMP3-F1
#
_cell.length_a   1.000
_cell.length_b   1.000
_cell.length_c   1.000
_cell.angle_alpha   90.00
_cell.angle_beta   90.00
_cell.angle_gamma   90.00
#
_symmetry.space_group_name_H-M   'P 1'
#
loop_
_entity.id
_entity.type
_entity.pdbx_description
1 polymer ?
#
loop_
_entity_poly.entity_id
_entity_poly.type
_entity_poly.pdbx_seq_one_letter_code
_entity_poly.pdbx_strand_id
1 'polypeptide(L)'
;MSVNDKTELFSLYWYDPDGRQYAEIKHVPCDEKFVSALKRLTQGPAAQIGAVTKVVVTDQMDFTNFLWEKGVVIFPTKEDVADAEGQGV
;
A
#
# COMPACT_ATOMS: atom_id res chain seq x y z
N MET A 1 3.01 -8.42 33.47
CA MET A 1 2.45 -8.84 32.18
C MET A 1 3.03 -7.93 31.13
N SER A 2 4.02 -8.40 30.37
CA SER A 2 4.55 -7.63 29.24
C SER A 2 3.48 -7.65 28.15
N VAL A 3 2.76 -6.54 27.99
CA VAL A 3 1.99 -6.30 26.78
C VAL A 3 3.05 -6.07 25.71
N ASN A 4 3.40 -7.13 24.99
CA ASN A 4 4.13 -7.01 23.74
C ASN A 4 3.18 -6.28 22.79
N ASP A 5 3.21 -4.95 22.82
CA ASP A 5 2.65 -4.10 21.80
C ASP A 5 3.50 -4.35 20.54
N LYS A 6 3.19 -5.44 19.84
CA LYS A 6 3.73 -5.67 18.50
C LYS A 6 3.05 -4.65 17.62
N THR A 7 3.59 -3.45 17.60
CA THR A 7 3.15 -2.40 16.70
C THR A 7 3.30 -2.94 15.28
N GLU A 8 2.18 -3.23 14.63
CA GLU A 8 2.15 -3.72 13.25
C GLU A 8 2.74 -2.64 12.35
N LEU A 9 3.75 -3.03 11.55
CA LEU A 9 4.41 -2.10 10.64
C LEU A 9 3.91 -2.36 9.22
N PHE A 10 3.66 -1.27 8.51
CA PHE A 10 3.14 -1.26 7.17
C PHE A 10 4.11 -0.56 6.21
N SER A 11 4.03 -0.95 4.96
CA SER A 11 4.73 -0.32 3.84
C SER A 11 3.69 0.22 2.85
N LEU A 12 3.94 1.42 2.33
CA LEU A 12 3.09 2.13 1.38
C LEU A 12 3.83 2.26 0.06
N TYR A 13 3.24 1.71 -0.99
CA TYR A 13 3.73 1.76 -2.36
C TYR A 13 2.72 2.45 -3.26
N TRP A 14 3.22 3.08 -4.33
CA TRP A 14 2.36 3.62 -5.38
C TRP A 14 2.97 3.36 -6.75
N TYR A 15 2.12 3.41 -7.78
CA TYR A 15 2.50 3.12 -9.16
C TYR A 15 2.15 4.30 -10.05
N ASP A 16 3.02 4.57 -11.03
CA ASP A 16 2.79 5.54 -12.09
C ASP A 16 2.00 4.93 -13.27
N PRO A 17 1.65 5.71 -14.31
CA PRO A 17 1.00 5.20 -15.51
C PRO A 17 1.80 4.17 -16.30
N ASP A 18 3.12 4.18 -16.16
CA ASP A 18 4.02 3.22 -16.81
C ASP A 18 4.12 1.89 -16.02
N GLY A 19 3.40 1.78 -14.90
CA GLY A 19 3.39 0.59 -14.04
C GLY A 19 4.63 0.47 -13.15
N ARG A 20 5.43 1.53 -13.02
CA ARG A 20 6.61 1.51 -12.14
C ARG A 20 6.19 1.70 -10.70
N GLN A 21 6.70 0.84 -9.82
CA GLN A 21 6.46 0.91 -8.38
C GLN A 21 7.45 1.85 -7.70
N TYR A 22 6.94 2.67 -6.78
CA TYR A 22 7.71 3.54 -5.90
C TYR A 22 7.33 3.26 -4.46
N ALA A 23 8.33 3.24 -3.58
CA ALA A 23 8.10 3.13 -2.15
C ALA A 23 7.98 4.53 -1.54
N GLU A 24 6.84 4.81 -0.92
CA GLU A 24 6.62 6.07 -0.21
C GLU A 24 7.12 5.98 1.24
N ILE A 25 6.69 4.92 1.94
CA ILE A 25 7.06 4.68 3.34
C ILE A 25 7.24 3.17 3.54
N LYS A 26 8.23 2.76 4.33
CA LYS A 26 8.51 1.34 4.61
C LYS A 26 8.59 1.07 6.11
N HIS A 27 7.96 -0.01 6.55
CA HIS A 27 8.03 -0.53 7.91
C HIS A 27 7.78 0.53 9.00
N VAL A 28 6.67 1.25 8.89
CA VAL A 28 6.24 2.21 9.92
C VAL A 28 4.88 1.82 10.49
N PRO A 29 4.56 2.21 11.74
CA PRO A 29 3.19 2.10 12.24
C PRO A 29 2.20 2.86 11.35
N CYS A 30 0.94 2.43 11.36
CA CYS A 30 -0.16 3.18 10.74
C CYS A 30 -0.51 4.43 11.57
N ASP A 31 0.40 5.41 11.59
CA ASP A 31 0.29 6.66 12.32
C ASP A 31 -0.28 7.79 11.44
N GLU A 32 -0.40 9.00 12.01
CA GLU A 32 -0.94 10.16 11.27
C GLU A 32 -0.14 10.49 10.01
N LYS A 33 1.17 10.24 10.00
CA LYS A 33 2.03 10.47 8.83
C LYS A 33 1.71 9.45 7.73
N PHE A 34 1.56 8.18 8.11
CA PHE A 34 1.17 7.12 7.19
C PHE A 34 -0.19 7.42 6.54
N VAL A 35 -1.20 7.74 7.36
CA VAL A 35 -2.55 8.06 6.88
C VAL A 35 -2.55 9.31 5.99
N SER A 36 -1.73 10.32 6.32
CA SER A 36 -1.60 11.53 5.51
C SER A 36 -0.98 11.25 4.14
N ALA A 37 0.06 10.41 4.07
CA ALA A 37 0.66 9.99 2.82
C ALA A 37 -0.32 9.18 1.96
N LEU A 38 -1.03 8.23 2.57
CA LEU A 38 -2.06 7.43 1.90
C LEU A 38 -3.17 8.31 1.31
N LYS A 39 -3.68 9.29 2.07
CA LYS A 39 -4.68 10.26 1.58
C LYS A 39 -4.13 11.11 0.43
N ARG A 40 -2.89 11.59 0.52
CA ARG A 40 -2.28 12.38 -0.57
C ARG A 40 -2.14 11.57 -1.86
N LEU A 41 -1.78 10.29 -1.76
CA LEU A 41 -1.59 9.42 -2.94
C LEU A 41 -2.90 8.93 -3.55
N THR A 42 -3.99 8.88 -2.78
CA THR A 42 -5.30 8.37 -3.26
C THR A 42 -6.31 9.48 -3.60
N GLN A 43 -6.20 10.65 -2.95
CA GLN A 43 -7.16 11.76 -3.09
C GLN A 43 -6.49 13.08 -3.48
N GLY A 44 -5.16 13.15 -3.44
CA GLY A 44 -4.42 14.36 -3.78
C GLY A 44 -4.31 14.62 -5.29
N PRO A 45 -3.71 15.75 -5.69
CA PRO A 45 -3.62 16.15 -7.08
C PRO A 45 -2.98 15.10 -7.99
N ALA A 46 -1.98 14.36 -7.49
CA ALA A 46 -1.29 13.31 -8.25
C ALA A 46 -2.23 12.16 -8.65
N ALA A 47 -3.17 11.77 -7.78
CA ALA A 47 -4.22 10.81 -8.13
C ALA A 47 -5.21 11.40 -9.14
N GLN A 48 -5.62 12.66 -8.94
CA GLN A 48 -6.63 13.33 -9.78
C GLN A 48 -6.15 13.55 -11.22
N ILE A 49 -4.88 13.86 -11.42
CA ILE A 49 -4.28 14.02 -12.76
C ILE A 49 -3.83 12.68 -13.37
N GLY A 50 -4.01 11.57 -12.66
CA GLY A 50 -3.61 10.24 -13.11
C GLY A 50 -2.10 9.97 -13.04
N ALA A 51 -1.32 10.77 -12.34
CA ALA A 51 0.11 10.51 -12.11
C ALA A 51 0.36 9.36 -11.12
N VAL A 52 -0.61 9.10 -10.25
CA VAL A 52 -0.66 7.88 -9.41
C VAL A 52 -1.85 7.05 -9.86
N THR A 53 -1.57 5.84 -10.34
CA THR A 53 -2.59 4.93 -10.89
C THR A 53 -3.03 3.87 -9.90
N LYS A 54 -2.12 3.42 -9.02
CA LYS A 54 -2.33 2.38 -8.02
C LYS A 54 -1.59 2.71 -6.74
N VAL A 55 -2.18 2.36 -5.59
CA VAL A 55 -1.60 2.49 -4.25
C VAL A 55 -1.81 1.19 -3.50
N VAL A 56 -0.75 0.67 -2.90
CA VAL A 56 -0.75 -0.62 -2.20
C VAL A 56 -0.17 -0.41 -0.81
N VAL A 57 -0.86 -0.95 0.21
CA VAL A 57 -0.32 -1.08 1.56
C VAL A 57 -0.07 -2.55 1.84
N THR A 58 1.16 -2.87 2.24
CA THR A 58 1.52 -4.21 2.71
C THR A 58 1.93 -4.20 4.17
N ASP A 59 1.81 -5.34 4.85
CA ASP A 59 2.41 -5.55 6.18
C ASP A 59 3.85 -6.11 6.08
N GLN A 60 4.43 -6.49 7.22
CA GLN A 60 5.77 -7.07 7.31
C GLN A 60 5.93 -8.45 6.66
N MET A 61 4.83 -9.12 6.35
CA MET A 61 4.84 -10.40 5.63
C MET A 61 4.48 -10.23 4.15
N ASP A 62 4.52 -8.98 3.65
CA ASP A 62 4.16 -8.60 2.29
C ASP A 62 2.70 -8.91 1.91
N PHE A 63 1.81 -9.13 2.89
CA PHE A 63 0.38 -9.25 2.60
C PHE A 63 -0.21 -7.90 2.26
N THR A 64 -0.94 -7.83 1.13
CA THR A 64 -1.67 -6.62 0.75
C THR A 64 -2.87 -6.44 1.67
N ASN A 65 -2.81 -5.38 2.49
CA ASN A 65 -3.85 -5.01 3.44
C ASN A 65 -4.79 -3.94 2.88
N PHE A 66 -4.32 -3.16 1.91
CA PHE A 66 -5.13 -2.16 1.21
C PHE A 66 -4.66 -2.01 -0.23
N LEU A 67 -5.62 -1.94 -1.14
CA LEU A 67 -5.39 -1.67 -2.55
C LEU A 67 -6.34 -0.57 -3.01
N TRP A 68 -5.78 0.42 -3.69
CA TRP A 68 -6.52 1.45 -4.40
C TRP A 68 -6.02 1.53 -5.83
N GLU A 69 -6.94 1.66 -6.78
CA GLU A 69 -6.61 1.80 -8.20
C GLU A 69 -7.60 2.76 -8.87
N LYS A 70 -7.06 3.78 -9.55
CA LYS A 70 -7.82 4.73 -10.39
C LYS A 70 -9.10 5.27 -9.73
N GLY A 71 -9.04 5.62 -8.45
CA GLY A 71 -10.15 6.20 -7.70
C GLY A 71 -11.05 5.19 -6.97
N VAL A 72 -10.78 3.89 -7.10
CA VAL A 72 -11.57 2.82 -6.48
C VAL A 72 -10.73 2.10 -5.43
N VAL A 73 -11.30 1.87 -4.25
CA VAL A 73 -10.72 0.96 -3.25
C VAL A 73 -11.09 -0.46 -3.64
N ILE A 74 -10.09 -1.30 -3.82
CA ILE A 74 -10.24 -2.72 -4.13
C ILE A 74 -9.93 -3.46 -2.84
N PHE A 75 -10.89 -4.22 -2.33
CA PHE A 75 -10.62 -5.14 -1.23
C PHE A 75 -9.94 -6.37 -1.82
N PRO A 76 -8.70 -6.69 -1.40
CA PRO A 76 -7.99 -7.84 -1.92
C PRO A 76 -8.78 -9.10 -1.60
N THR A 77 -9.07 -9.90 -2.63
CA THR A 77 -9.62 -11.24 -2.47
C THR A 77 -8.48 -12.21 -2.12
N LYS A 78 -8.79 -13.42 -1.65
CA LYS A 78 -7.77 -14.46 -1.40
C LYS A 78 -6.88 -14.75 -2.62
N GLU A 79 -7.36 -14.45 -3.82
CA GLU A 79 -6.64 -14.67 -5.08
C GLU A 79 -5.60 -13.56 -5.36
N ASP A 80 -5.86 -12.32 -4.93
CA ASP A 80 -4.93 -11.17 -5.09
C ASP A 80 -3.71 -11.27 -4.16
N VAL A 81 -3.81 -12.10 -3.11
CA VAL A 81 -2.74 -12.35 -2.13
C VAL A 81 -1.71 -13.35 -2.67
N ALA A 82 -2.04 -14.14 -3.69
CA ALA A 82 -1.19 -15.20 -4.22
C ALA A 82 -0.17 -14.72 -5.28
N ASP A 83 -0.36 -13.55 -5.89
CA ASP A 83 0.52 -13.06 -6.96
C ASP A 83 1.86 -12.48 -6.44
N ALA A 84 1.96 -12.22 -5.13
CA ALA A 84 3.21 -11.81 -4.48
C ALA A 84 4.20 -12.98 -4.27
N GLU A 85 3.76 -14.23 -4.42
CA GLU A 85 4.61 -15.43 -4.35
C GLU A 85 4.88 -16.05 -5.74
N GLY A 86 4.61 -15.28 -6.81
CA GLY A 86 4.57 -15.78 -8.19
C GLY A 86 5.78 -15.48 -9.08
N GLN A 87 6.97 -15.15 -8.56
CA GLN A 87 8.22 -15.14 -9.36
C GLN A 87 9.43 -15.61 -8.54
N GLY A 88 9.49 -16.92 -8.31
CA GLY A 88 10.67 -17.61 -7.81
C GLY A 88 10.84 -18.95 -8.52
N VAL A 89 11.60 -18.92 -9.62
CA VAL A 89 12.18 -20.04 -10.41
C VAL A 89 11.26 -21.13 -10.98
#